data_AF-A0A1F9CQ67-F1
#
_entry.id   AF-A0A1F9CQ67-F1
#
_cell.length_a   1.000
_cell.length_b   1.000
_cell.length_c   1.000
_cell.angle_alpha   90.00
_cell.angle_beta   90.00
_cell.angle_gamma   90.00
#
_symmetry.space_group_name_H-M   'P 1'
#
loop_
_entity.id
_entity.type
_entity.pdbx_description
1 polymer ?
#
loop_
_entity_poly.entity_id
_entity_poly.type
_entity_poly.pdbx_seq_one_letter_code
_entity_poly.pdbx_strand_id
1 'polypeptide(L)'
;MIGGNAPIFVASLHFLDTQDPAAYIHTVKKEVLVNDKTKIGRLIAWGGEHFVYEYDNDRVIKFSILFFFLGSKAKEKAAQDYDTCKKYFGRYLLETEIAISSNNKHIVQIQHKIVGHYLTKKDLEHEYIQKQFKEIITGYHSMVKTTNTEIDLIGRAGAFRRCLSNIFVTPNNELFIIDATLMEVTGFLKPIVFLIRTFITWRQNSTIKFLLS
;
A
#
# COMPACT_ATOMS: atom_id res chain seq x y z
N MET A 1 26.41 -42.54 -32.61
CA MET A 1 25.30 -42.16 -33.49
C MET A 1 24.02 -42.71 -32.90
N ILE A 2 23.03 -41.82 -32.65
CA ILE A 2 21.56 -42.01 -32.72
C ILE A 2 21.01 -43.29 -32.06
N GLY A 3 20.19 -43.30 -31.01
CA GLY A 3 19.03 -42.45 -30.67
C GLY A 3 17.77 -43.34 -30.58
N GLY A 4 16.90 -43.14 -29.58
CA GLY A 4 15.58 -43.80 -29.46
C GLY A 4 15.24 -44.20 -28.01
N ASN A 5 14.78 -43.30 -27.14
CA ASN A 5 13.39 -42.83 -26.93
C ASN A 5 12.42 -43.91 -26.40
N ALA A 6 12.20 -43.90 -25.08
CA ALA A 6 10.93 -44.26 -24.45
C ALA A 6 10.38 -43.02 -23.73
N PRO A 7 9.07 -42.73 -23.82
CA PRO A 7 8.52 -41.43 -23.47
C PRO A 7 8.31 -41.27 -21.95
N ILE A 8 8.72 -40.11 -21.46
CA ILE A 8 8.38 -39.59 -20.14
C ILE A 8 6.93 -39.10 -20.21
N PHE A 9 6.08 -39.59 -19.30
CA PHE A 9 4.76 -39.02 -19.03
C PHE A 9 4.93 -37.58 -18.55
N VAL A 10 4.67 -36.61 -19.42
CA VAL A 10 4.53 -35.19 -19.07
C VAL A 10 3.05 -34.91 -18.84
N ALA A 11 2.65 -34.84 -17.57
CA ALA A 11 1.37 -34.25 -17.21
C ALA A 11 1.50 -32.73 -17.31
N SER A 12 0.77 -32.19 -18.27
CA SER A 12 0.64 -30.79 -18.66
C SER A 12 0.29 -29.86 -17.50
N LEU A 13 1.22 -28.96 -17.14
CA LEU A 13 0.89 -27.69 -16.49
C LEU A 13 0.67 -26.63 -17.59
N HIS A 14 -0.56 -26.55 -18.08
CA HIS A 14 -1.03 -25.34 -18.77
C HIS A 14 -1.78 -24.52 -17.73
N PHE A 15 -1.22 -23.41 -17.26
CA PHE A 15 -1.99 -22.21 -16.91
C PHE A 15 -1.04 -21.00 -16.88
N LEU A 16 -1.26 -20.12 -17.87
CA LEU A 16 -0.95 -18.68 -17.88
C LEU A 16 0.53 -18.28 -17.94
N ASP A 17 1.13 -18.53 -19.10
CA ASP A 17 2.32 -17.83 -19.57
C ASP A 17 1.90 -16.94 -20.75
N THR A 18 1.38 -15.74 -20.46
CA THR A 18 1.34 -14.58 -21.38
C THR A 18 0.94 -13.32 -20.61
N GLN A 19 1.84 -12.80 -19.76
CA GLN A 19 1.92 -11.36 -19.56
C GLN A 19 3.40 -10.98 -19.59
N ASP A 20 3.75 -10.24 -20.64
CA ASP A 20 5.07 -9.69 -20.89
C ASP A 20 5.63 -8.96 -19.65
N PRO A 21 6.76 -9.40 -19.08
CA PRO A 21 7.41 -8.74 -17.94
C PRO A 21 7.80 -7.28 -18.21
N ALA A 22 7.86 -6.86 -19.48
CA ALA A 22 8.21 -5.50 -19.88
C ALA A 22 7.04 -4.48 -19.80
N ALA A 23 5.81 -4.92 -19.51
CA ALA A 23 4.64 -4.04 -19.40
C ALA A 23 4.51 -3.32 -18.03
N TYR A 24 5.42 -3.57 -17.09
CA TYR A 24 5.33 -3.11 -15.69
C TYR A 24 6.45 -2.14 -15.27
N ILE A 25 6.77 -1.17 -16.13
CA ILE A 25 7.72 -0.10 -15.79
C ILE A 25 7.03 1.26 -15.99
N HIS A 26 7.07 2.05 -14.92
CA HIS A 26 6.50 3.39 -14.69
C HIS A 26 5.05 3.44 -14.17
N THR A 27 4.86 3.21 -12.86
CA THR A 27 3.70 3.74 -12.12
C THR A 27 3.82 5.25 -11.83
N VAL A 28 4.22 6.01 -12.84
CA VAL A 28 3.93 7.44 -12.95
C VAL A 28 3.21 7.59 -14.28
N LYS A 29 2.00 7.02 -14.36
CA LYS A 29 1.13 7.19 -15.52
C LYS A 29 0.70 8.65 -15.58
N LYS A 30 1.39 9.43 -16.41
CA LYS A 30 1.06 10.82 -16.79
C LYS A 30 1.14 11.81 -15.61
N GLU A 31 1.57 13.04 -15.89
CA GLU A 31 1.21 14.15 -14.99
C GLU A 31 -0.31 14.32 -15.05
N VAL A 32 -1.02 13.63 -14.17
CA VAL A 32 -2.45 13.88 -13.98
C VAL A 32 -2.54 15.18 -13.20
N LEU A 33 -2.65 16.29 -13.92
CA LEU A 33 -2.96 17.58 -13.30
C LEU A 33 -4.39 17.51 -12.79
N VAL A 34 -4.57 17.58 -11.47
CA VAL A 34 -5.90 17.76 -10.86
C VAL A 34 -6.31 19.22 -11.04
N ASN A 35 -6.76 19.54 -12.25
CA ASN A 35 -7.19 20.88 -12.66
C ASN A 35 -8.66 21.16 -12.32
N ASP A 36 -9.47 20.10 -12.25
CA ASP A 36 -10.91 20.24 -12.07
C ASP A 36 -11.32 20.06 -10.60
N LYS A 37 -11.46 21.19 -9.91
CA LYS A 37 -11.94 21.22 -8.52
C LYS A 37 -13.39 20.75 -8.39
N THR A 38 -14.19 20.76 -9.46
CA THR A 38 -15.60 20.34 -9.41
C THR A 38 -15.75 18.84 -9.15
N LYS A 39 -14.67 18.07 -9.41
CA LYS A 39 -14.61 16.64 -9.11
C LYS A 39 -14.30 16.32 -7.65
N ILE A 40 -13.84 17.29 -6.86
CA ILE A 40 -13.49 17.06 -5.46
C ILE A 40 -14.74 17.25 -4.61
N GLY A 41 -15.21 16.16 -4.04
CA GLY A 41 -16.37 16.13 -3.17
C GLY A 41 -16.03 16.39 -1.70
N ARG A 42 -16.84 15.81 -0.81
CA ARG A 42 -16.68 15.99 0.64
C ARG A 42 -15.42 15.31 1.18
N LEU A 43 -14.90 15.84 2.28
CA LEU A 43 -13.91 15.16 3.11
C LEU A 43 -14.56 13.90 3.71
N ILE A 44 -13.96 12.74 3.51
CA ILE A 44 -14.45 11.45 4.04
C ILE A 44 -13.57 10.88 5.14
N ALA A 45 -12.28 11.21 5.15
CA ALA A 45 -11.37 10.80 6.20
C ALA A 45 -10.20 11.78 6.33
N TRP A 46 -9.62 11.83 7.52
CA TRP A 46 -8.32 12.45 7.77
C TRP A 46 -7.48 11.49 8.60
N GLY A 47 -6.15 11.58 8.51
CA GLY A 47 -5.30 10.80 9.40
C GLY A 47 -3.83 10.89 9.05
N GLY A 48 -2.99 11.03 10.08
CA GLY A 48 -1.53 11.07 9.97
C GLY A 48 -1.06 12.13 8.98
N GLU A 49 -0.88 11.68 7.74
CA GLU A 49 -0.26 12.41 6.64
C GLU A 49 -1.24 12.78 5.51
N HIS A 50 -2.50 12.32 5.55
CA HIS A 50 -3.43 12.46 4.44
C HIS A 50 -4.79 13.06 4.83
N PHE A 51 -5.31 13.94 3.98
CA PHE A 51 -6.73 14.30 3.91
C PHE A 51 -7.36 13.60 2.71
N VAL A 52 -8.44 12.85 2.93
CA VAL A 52 -9.08 12.02 1.91
C VAL A 52 -10.44 12.58 1.56
N TYR A 53 -10.65 12.90 0.29
CA TYR A 53 -11.90 13.43 -0.24
C TYR A 53 -12.50 12.45 -1.25
N GLU A 54 -13.81 12.52 -1.44
CA GLU A 54 -14.44 11.96 -2.64
C GLU A 54 -13.85 12.62 -3.88
N TYR A 55 -13.60 11.84 -4.92
CA TYR A 55 -13.05 12.32 -6.18
C TYR A 55 -13.77 11.67 -7.35
N ASP A 56 -14.35 12.48 -8.22
CA ASP A 56 -15.26 12.00 -9.26
C ASP A 56 -16.38 11.12 -8.63
N ASN A 57 -16.94 10.17 -9.38
CA ASN A 57 -18.03 9.33 -8.89
C ASN A 57 -17.58 8.11 -8.06
N ASP A 58 -16.43 7.51 -8.37
CA ASP A 58 -16.02 6.19 -7.85
C ASP A 58 -14.59 6.15 -7.28
N ARG A 59 -13.97 7.32 -7.08
CA ARG A 59 -12.57 7.43 -6.61
C ARG A 59 -12.47 8.26 -5.34
N VAL A 60 -11.29 8.22 -4.76
CA VAL A 60 -10.86 9.09 -3.67
C VAL A 60 -9.58 9.81 -4.08
N ILE A 61 -9.44 11.04 -3.60
CA ILE A 61 -8.21 11.83 -3.72
C ILE A 61 -7.65 12.10 -2.33
N LYS A 62 -6.38 11.76 -2.13
CA LYS A 62 -5.66 11.98 -0.87
C LYS A 62 -4.67 13.10 -1.05
N PHE A 63 -4.78 14.15 -0.25
CA PHE A 63 -3.80 15.22 -0.20
C PHE A 63 -2.78 14.93 0.88
N SER A 64 -1.51 14.82 0.49
CA SER A 64 -0.42 14.56 1.43
C SER A 64 0.09 15.83 2.08
N ILE A 65 0.28 15.79 3.40
CA ILE A 65 0.91 16.83 4.19
C ILE A 65 2.45 16.80 3.99
N LEU A 66 3.00 15.68 3.51
CA LEU A 66 4.45 15.53 3.25
C LEU A 66 5.00 16.57 2.27
N PHE A 67 4.16 17.09 1.35
CA PHE A 67 4.57 18.16 0.45
C PHE A 67 5.08 19.39 1.21
N PHE A 68 4.49 19.74 2.37
CA PHE A 68 4.93 20.88 3.16
C PHE A 68 6.34 20.69 3.73
N PHE A 69 6.77 19.46 3.95
CA PHE A 69 8.07 19.14 4.54
C PHE A 69 9.15 18.88 3.48
N LEU A 70 8.78 18.27 2.35
CA LEU A 70 9.72 17.79 1.34
C LEU A 70 9.63 18.54 0.00
N GLY A 71 8.62 19.39 -0.20
CA GLY A 71 8.38 20.09 -1.45
C GLY A 71 8.23 19.13 -2.63
N SER A 72 8.88 19.46 -3.76
CA SER A 72 8.85 18.64 -4.97
C SER A 72 9.38 17.21 -4.77
N LYS A 73 10.30 16.98 -3.83
CA LYS A 73 10.86 15.65 -3.54
C LYS A 73 9.84 14.68 -2.97
N ALA A 74 8.73 15.16 -2.40
CA ALA A 74 7.70 14.24 -1.91
C ALA A 74 7.03 13.45 -3.04
N LYS A 75 7.01 13.95 -4.29
CA LYS A 75 6.41 13.21 -5.41
C LYS A 75 7.27 11.99 -5.73
N GLU A 76 8.57 12.22 -5.87
CA GLU A 76 9.57 11.18 -6.11
C GLU A 76 9.55 10.15 -4.97
N LYS A 77 9.52 10.62 -3.72
CA LYS A 77 9.40 9.76 -2.54
C LYS A 77 8.13 8.92 -2.56
N ALA A 78 6.96 9.53 -2.80
CA ALA A 78 5.70 8.80 -2.86
C ALA A 78 5.70 7.74 -3.98
N ALA A 79 6.27 8.06 -5.14
CA ALA A 79 6.41 7.11 -6.24
C ALA A 79 7.36 5.95 -5.89
N GLN A 80 8.52 6.26 -5.32
CA GLN A 80 9.48 5.26 -4.86
C GLN A 80 8.90 4.34 -3.79
N ASP A 81 8.17 4.91 -2.84
CA ASP A 81 7.50 4.15 -1.79
C ASP A 81 6.45 3.22 -2.36
N TYR A 82 5.61 3.73 -3.27
CA TYR A 82 4.60 2.93 -3.94
C TYR A 82 5.21 1.79 -4.74
N ASP A 83 6.21 2.07 -5.58
CA ASP A 83 6.88 1.05 -6.40
C ASP A 83 7.57 -0.01 -5.53
N THR A 84 8.21 0.42 -4.44
CA THR A 84 8.81 -0.51 -3.46
C THR A 84 7.74 -1.38 -2.82
N CYS A 85 6.66 -0.80 -2.31
CA CYS A 85 5.55 -1.54 -1.72
C CYS A 85 4.91 -2.50 -2.74
N LYS A 86 4.71 -2.04 -3.99
CA LYS A 86 4.08 -2.84 -5.05
C LYS A 86 4.87 -4.10 -5.35
N LYS A 87 6.20 -4.04 -5.30
CA LYS A 87 7.09 -5.20 -5.47
C LYS A 87 6.86 -6.29 -4.43
N TYR A 88 6.56 -5.94 -3.18
CA TYR A 88 6.42 -6.91 -2.08
C TYR A 88 4.98 -7.32 -1.79
N PHE A 89 4.01 -6.44 -2.05
CA PHE A 89 2.60 -6.67 -1.72
C PHE A 89 1.74 -6.98 -2.95
N GLY A 90 2.22 -6.68 -4.16
CA GLY A 90 1.58 -7.09 -5.41
C GLY A 90 0.10 -6.71 -5.47
N ARG A 91 -0.76 -7.72 -5.56
CA ARG A 91 -2.23 -7.56 -5.63
C ARG A 91 -2.86 -6.98 -4.37
N TYR A 92 -2.19 -7.09 -3.22
CA TYR A 92 -2.70 -6.56 -1.96
C TYR A 92 -2.55 -5.05 -1.86
N LEU A 93 -1.66 -4.43 -2.63
CA LEU A 93 -1.54 -2.97 -2.65
C LEU A 93 -2.57 -2.36 -3.60
N LEU A 94 -3.43 -1.50 -3.05
CA LEU A 94 -4.44 -0.80 -3.82
C LEU A 94 -3.79 0.07 -4.90
N GLU A 95 -4.26 -0.05 -6.14
CA GLU A 95 -3.71 0.72 -7.25
C GLU A 95 -3.87 2.21 -6.99
N THR A 96 -2.75 2.93 -7.12
CA THR A 96 -2.65 4.34 -6.75
C THR A 96 -2.00 5.12 -7.88
N GLU A 97 -2.70 6.14 -8.37
CA GLU A 97 -2.13 7.15 -9.27
C GLU A 97 -1.53 8.27 -8.41
N ILE A 98 -0.26 8.61 -8.65
CA ILE A 98 0.43 9.68 -7.93
C ILE A 98 0.56 10.89 -8.84
N ALA A 99 0.06 12.04 -8.38
CA ALA A 99 -0.08 13.25 -9.16
C ALA A 99 0.30 14.50 -8.37
N ILE A 100 0.44 15.62 -9.08
CA ILE A 100 0.59 16.94 -8.51
C ILE A 100 -0.71 17.72 -8.75
N SER A 101 -1.21 18.41 -7.73
CA SER A 101 -2.36 19.30 -7.88
C SER A 101 -2.05 20.48 -8.80
N SER A 102 -3.05 21.00 -9.50
CA SER A 102 -2.93 22.08 -10.50
C SER A 102 -2.15 23.34 -10.09
N ASN A 103 -2.09 23.68 -8.80
CA ASN A 103 -1.32 24.82 -8.30
C ASN A 103 0.16 24.48 -8.01
N ASN A 104 0.61 23.26 -8.30
CA ASN A 104 1.93 22.72 -7.95
C ASN A 104 2.28 22.75 -6.45
N LYS A 105 1.27 22.84 -5.57
CA LYS A 105 1.47 22.95 -4.11
C LYS A 105 1.07 21.71 -3.32
N HIS A 106 0.58 20.65 -3.94
CA HIS A 106 0.21 19.42 -3.25
C HIS A 106 0.54 18.21 -4.09
N ILE A 107 0.98 17.14 -3.42
CA ILE A 107 0.99 15.80 -3.99
C ILE A 107 -0.32 15.15 -3.63
N VAL A 108 -0.92 14.53 -4.64
CA VAL A 108 -2.18 13.83 -4.51
C VAL A 108 -2.03 12.38 -4.92
N GLN A 109 -2.68 11.51 -4.17
CA GLN A 109 -2.81 10.09 -4.50
C GLN A 109 -4.27 9.83 -4.84
N ILE A 110 -4.53 9.30 -6.04
CA ILE A 110 -5.88 8.98 -6.51
C ILE A 110 -6.02 7.46 -6.54
N GLN A 111 -7.09 6.95 -5.95
CA GLN A 111 -7.37 5.52 -5.83
C GLN A 111 -8.86 5.26 -6.10
N HIS A 112 -9.20 4.05 -6.53
CA HIS A 112 -10.60 3.63 -6.50
C HIS A 112 -11.13 3.66 -5.07
N LYS A 113 -12.37 4.13 -4.92
CA LYS A 113 -13.06 4.13 -3.63
C LYS A 113 -13.43 2.70 -3.28
N ILE A 114 -12.81 2.17 -2.23
CA ILE A 114 -13.17 0.86 -1.70
C ILE A 114 -14.08 1.01 -0.48
N VAL A 115 -14.96 0.02 -0.29
CA VAL A 115 -15.82 -0.10 0.89
C VAL A 115 -15.34 -1.30 1.69
N GLY A 116 -15.28 -1.16 3.01
CA GLY A 116 -14.81 -2.20 3.91
C GLY A 116 -14.58 -1.68 5.32
N HIS A 117 -13.90 -2.47 6.12
CA HIS A 117 -13.50 -2.12 7.48
C HIS A 117 -12.04 -2.46 7.74
N TYR A 118 -11.46 -1.88 8.78
CA TYR A 118 -10.09 -2.18 9.20
C TYR A 118 -9.95 -3.63 9.62
N LEU A 119 -8.85 -4.29 9.24
CA LEU A 119 -8.57 -5.66 9.65
C LEU A 119 -8.52 -5.79 11.19
N THR A 120 -9.35 -6.68 11.72
CA THR A 120 -9.40 -7.05 13.13
C THR A 120 -9.09 -8.53 13.32
N LYS A 121 -8.97 -8.97 14.58
CA LYS A 121 -8.71 -10.38 14.90
C LYS A 121 -9.86 -11.30 14.47
N LYS A 122 -11.11 -10.83 14.55
CA LYS A 122 -12.29 -11.63 14.20
C LYS A 122 -12.29 -12.02 12.72
N ASP A 123 -11.81 -11.13 11.84
CA ASP A 123 -11.75 -11.40 10.41
C ASP A 123 -10.82 -12.58 10.07
N LEU A 124 -9.82 -12.86 10.94
CA LEU A 124 -8.87 -13.94 10.78
C LEU A 124 -9.41 -15.32 11.18
N GLU A 125 -10.65 -15.39 11.69
CA GLU A 125 -11.42 -16.64 11.81
C GLU A 125 -11.80 -17.18 10.43
N HIS A 126 -11.87 -16.33 9.40
CA HIS A 126 -12.13 -16.75 8.03
C HIS A 126 -10.84 -17.21 7.32
N GLU A 127 -10.78 -18.48 6.90
CA GLU A 127 -9.57 -19.11 6.33
C GLU A 127 -8.98 -18.34 5.15
N TYR A 128 -9.83 -17.87 4.22
CA TYR A 128 -9.40 -17.08 3.07
C TYR A 128 -8.73 -15.74 3.46
N ILE A 129 -9.28 -15.03 4.45
CA ILE A 129 -8.68 -13.77 4.96
C ILE A 129 -7.37 -14.09 5.68
N GLN A 130 -7.34 -15.15 6.48
CA GLN A 130 -6.15 -15.59 7.18
C GLN A 130 -5.00 -15.92 6.21
N LYS A 131 -5.30 -16.59 5.09
CA LYS A 131 -4.32 -16.89 4.04
C LYS A 131 -3.74 -15.61 3.45
N GLN A 132 -4.59 -14.67 3.03
CA GLN A 132 -4.14 -13.38 2.49
C GLN A 132 -3.30 -12.59 3.50
N PHE A 133 -3.71 -12.58 4.78
CA PHE A 133 -2.97 -11.91 5.82
C PHE A 133 -1.57 -12.50 6.01
N LYS A 134 -1.45 -13.84 6.01
CA LYS A 134 -0.14 -14.52 6.06
C LYS A 134 0.74 -14.11 4.88
N GLU A 135 0.19 -14.06 3.67
CA GLU A 135 0.93 -13.61 2.48
C GLU A 135 1.40 -12.15 2.60
N ILE A 136 0.55 -11.25 3.08
CA ILE A 136 0.92 -9.85 3.36
C ILE A 136 2.05 -9.77 4.37
N ILE A 137 1.99 -10.52 5.47
CA ILE A 137 3.02 -10.52 6.51
C ILE A 137 4.35 -11.12 6.01
N THR A 138 4.30 -12.15 5.16
CA THR A 138 5.50 -12.67 4.48
C THR A 138 6.13 -11.60 3.58
N GLY A 139 5.32 -10.87 2.82
CA GLY A 139 5.77 -9.72 2.01
C GLY A 139 6.41 -8.63 2.87
N TYR A 140 5.76 -8.27 3.98
CA TYR A 140 6.25 -7.29 4.95
C TYR A 140 7.62 -7.67 5.50
N HIS A 141 7.79 -8.90 6.02
CA HIS A 141 9.08 -9.34 6.56
C HIS A 141 10.18 -9.38 5.49
N SER A 142 9.84 -9.77 4.27
CA SER A 142 10.79 -9.78 3.14
C SER A 142 11.23 -8.35 2.76
N MET A 143 10.29 -7.40 2.76
CA MET A 143 10.57 -5.99 2.51
C MET A 143 11.49 -5.41 3.59
N VAL A 144 11.15 -5.59 4.86
CA VAL A 144 11.94 -5.08 6.01
C VAL A 144 13.37 -5.63 5.96
N LYS A 145 13.52 -6.94 5.70
CA LYS A 145 14.84 -7.58 5.58
C LYS A 145 15.69 -6.99 4.45
N THR A 146 15.06 -6.63 3.32
CA THR A 146 15.78 -6.17 2.12
C THR A 146 16.09 -4.67 2.16
N THR A 147 15.14 -3.88 2.62
CA THR A 147 15.15 -2.41 2.50
C THR A 147 15.52 -1.71 3.80
N ASN A 148 15.49 -2.43 4.93
CA ASN A 148 15.66 -1.85 6.27
C ASN A 148 14.66 -0.73 6.59
N THR A 149 13.50 -0.74 5.92
CA THR A 149 12.38 0.18 6.17
C THR A 149 11.07 -0.58 6.31
N GLU A 150 10.10 0.06 6.95
CA GLU A 150 8.79 -0.50 7.25
C GLU A 150 7.70 0.33 6.57
N ILE A 151 6.69 -0.35 6.05
CA ILE A 151 5.42 0.26 5.63
C ILE A 151 4.55 0.50 6.87
N ASP A 152 3.80 1.60 6.88
CA ASP A 152 2.76 1.84 7.88
C ASP A 152 1.51 0.99 7.59
N LEU A 153 1.41 -0.20 8.21
CA LEU A 153 0.22 -1.05 8.16
C LEU A 153 -0.75 -0.74 9.32
N ILE A 154 -0.21 -0.24 10.43
CA ILE A 154 -1.00 0.03 11.62
C ILE A 154 -1.96 1.20 11.40
N GLY A 155 -1.52 2.25 10.70
CA GLY A 155 -2.27 3.46 10.46
C GLY A 155 -2.72 4.18 11.73
N ARG A 156 -3.41 5.30 11.57
CA ARG A 156 -3.82 6.13 12.71
C ARG A 156 -4.72 5.40 13.70
N ALA A 157 -5.71 4.63 13.23
CA ALA A 157 -6.64 3.97 14.15
C ALA A 157 -5.97 2.83 14.91
N GLY A 158 -5.02 2.12 14.29
CA GLY A 158 -4.24 1.06 14.93
C GLY A 158 -3.28 1.57 16.02
N ALA A 159 -2.85 2.84 15.97
CA ALA A 159 -2.07 3.44 17.06
C ALA A 159 -2.85 3.37 18.40
N PHE A 160 -4.17 3.56 18.34
CA PHE A 160 -5.06 3.62 19.51
C PHE A 160 -5.91 2.36 19.74
N ARG A 161 -6.07 1.50 18.72
CA ARG A 161 -6.87 0.26 18.77
C ARG A 161 -6.02 -0.93 18.32
N ARG A 162 -6.31 -2.14 18.78
CA ARG A 162 -5.60 -3.35 18.31
C ARG A 162 -6.10 -3.79 16.93
N CYS A 163 -5.76 -3.02 15.90
CA CYS A 163 -6.09 -3.31 14.49
C CYS A 163 -4.99 -2.78 13.55
N LEU A 164 -4.99 -3.26 12.30
CA LEU A 164 -4.14 -2.74 11.23
C LEU A 164 -5.01 -1.89 10.29
N SER A 165 -5.07 -0.59 10.55
CA SER A 165 -6.05 0.29 9.91
C SER A 165 -5.70 0.72 8.48
N ASN A 166 -4.47 0.46 8.03
CA ASN A 166 -4.11 0.58 6.62
C ASN A 166 -4.33 -0.72 5.84
N ILE A 167 -4.88 -1.77 6.47
CA ILE A 167 -5.37 -2.99 5.80
C ILE A 167 -6.90 -3.03 5.90
N PHE A 168 -7.57 -2.99 4.75
CA PHE A 168 -9.02 -3.09 4.64
C PHE A 168 -9.45 -4.50 4.29
N VAL A 169 -10.53 -4.93 4.92
CA VAL A 169 -11.31 -6.12 4.56
C VAL A 169 -12.52 -5.65 3.76
N THR A 170 -12.66 -6.13 2.53
CA THR A 170 -13.82 -5.83 1.68
C THR A 170 -15.00 -6.78 1.98
N PRO A 171 -16.23 -6.45 1.54
CA PRO A 171 -17.37 -7.36 1.64
C PRO A 171 -17.16 -8.74 0.99
N ASN A 172 -16.24 -8.83 0.01
CA ASN A 172 -15.89 -10.07 -0.67
C ASN A 172 -14.71 -10.80 0.00
N ASN A 173 -14.35 -10.44 1.25
CA ASN A 173 -13.25 -11.01 2.01
C ASN A 173 -11.86 -10.83 1.38
N GLU A 174 -11.68 -9.88 0.46
CA GLU A 174 -10.37 -9.49 -0.07
C GLU A 174 -9.69 -8.47 0.86
N LEU A 175 -8.36 -8.61 1.02
CA LEU A 175 -7.53 -7.66 1.76
C LEU A 175 -6.85 -6.65 0.85
N PHE A 176 -6.94 -5.36 1.21
CA PHE A 176 -6.21 -4.29 0.53
C PHE A 176 -5.42 -3.43 1.50
N ILE A 177 -4.16 -3.21 1.19
CA ILE A 177 -3.31 -2.17 1.77
C ILE A 177 -3.66 -0.85 1.06
N ILE A 178 -4.16 0.11 1.82
CA ILE A 178 -4.71 1.36 1.27
C ILE A 178 -3.71 2.51 1.24
N ASP A 179 -2.62 2.41 2.00
CA ASP A 179 -1.58 3.44 2.07
C ASP A 179 -0.20 2.77 1.87
N ALA A 180 0.59 3.36 0.98
CA ALA A 180 1.88 2.83 0.56
C ALA A 180 3.05 3.62 1.16
N THR A 181 2.87 4.21 2.34
CA THR A 181 3.88 5.09 2.94
C THR A 181 4.96 4.29 3.67
N LEU A 182 6.22 4.51 3.31
CA LEU A 182 7.38 3.94 4.01
C LEU A 182 7.88 4.90 5.09
N MET A 183 8.03 4.38 6.32
CA MET A 183 8.45 5.11 7.52
C MET A 183 9.96 5.40 7.55
N GLU A 184 10.47 6.04 6.51
CA GLU A 184 11.85 6.49 6.43
C GLU A 184 12.08 7.80 7.19
N VAL A 185 13.17 7.86 7.95
CA VAL A 185 13.50 9.05 8.74
C VAL A 185 14.54 9.88 8.00
N THR A 186 14.14 11.04 7.48
CA THR A 186 15.06 12.00 6.86
C THR A 186 14.82 13.42 7.41
N GLY A 187 15.85 14.28 7.36
CA GLY A 187 15.73 15.70 7.69
C GLY A 187 16.01 16.09 9.16
N PHE A 188 15.76 17.38 9.48
CA PHE A 188 16.12 18.02 10.75
C PHE A 188 15.31 17.53 11.97
N LEU A 189 14.10 17.01 11.77
CA LEU A 189 13.24 16.45 12.83
C LEU A 189 13.56 14.99 13.19
N LYS A 190 14.70 14.48 12.70
CA LYS A 190 15.14 13.08 12.85
C LYS A 190 14.94 12.47 14.24
N PRO A 191 15.32 13.11 15.38
CA PRO A 191 15.17 12.47 16.69
C PRO A 191 13.71 12.29 17.11
N ILE A 192 12.85 13.27 16.83
CA ILE A 192 11.42 13.19 17.17
C ILE A 192 10.73 12.14 16.31
N VAL A 193 11.00 12.18 15.00
CA VAL A 193 10.45 11.19 14.05
C VAL A 193 10.96 9.78 14.36
N PHE A 194 12.20 9.64 14.83
CA PHE A 194 12.75 8.36 15.27
C PHE A 194 12.00 7.78 16.47
N LEU A 195 11.68 8.59 17.48
CA LEU A 195 10.90 8.14 18.65
C LEU A 195 9.48 7.73 18.25
N ILE A 196 8.82 8.53 17.41
CA ILE A 196 7.49 8.22 16.88
C ILE A 196 7.53 6.92 16.10
N ARG A 197 8.48 6.76 15.17
CA ARG A 197 8.67 5.52 14.40
C ARG A 197 8.87 4.33 15.32
N THR A 198 9.75 4.44 16.32
CA THR A 198 10.03 3.34 17.27
C THR A 198 8.76 2.89 17.98
N PHE A 199 7.94 3.84 18.44
CA PHE A 199 6.65 3.53 19.04
C PHE A 199 5.68 2.88 18.06
N ILE A 200 5.53 3.45 16.85
CA ILE A 200 4.63 2.96 15.81
C ILE A 200 5.02 1.55 15.36
N THR A 201 6.29 1.30 15.06
CA THR A 201 6.85 -0.02 14.74
C THR A 201 6.62 -1.02 15.87
N TRP A 202 6.83 -0.62 17.13
CA TRP A 202 6.55 -1.49 18.27
C TRP A 202 5.06 -1.86 18.35
N ARG A 203 4.17 -0.89 18.21
CA ARG A 203 2.71 -1.11 18.19
C ARG A 203 2.27 -1.99 17.02
N GLN A 204 2.82 -1.76 15.82
CA GLN A 204 2.55 -2.54 14.62
C GLN A 204 2.95 -3.99 14.82
N ASN A 205 4.20 -4.24 15.25
CA ASN A 205 4.69 -5.59 15.49
C ASN A 205 3.92 -6.29 16.63
N SER A 206 3.54 -5.57 17.68
CA SER A 206 2.68 -6.10 18.74
C SER A 206 1.29 -6.49 18.21
N THR A 207 0.71 -5.68 17.33
CA THR A 207 -0.60 -5.93 16.72
C THR A 207 -0.54 -7.11 15.74
N ILE A 208 0.50 -7.19 14.91
CA ILE A 208 0.75 -8.34 14.01
C ILE A 208 0.84 -9.63 14.83
N LYS A 209 1.62 -9.65 15.92
CA LYS A 209 1.72 -10.83 16.80
C LYS A 209 0.38 -11.23 17.40
N PHE A 210 -0.43 -10.25 17.81
CA PHE A 210 -1.77 -10.49 18.35
C PHE A 210 -2.74 -11.05 17.28
N LEU A 211 -2.61 -10.61 16.03
CA LEU A 211 -3.40 -11.08 14.91
C LEU A 211 -2.99 -12.49 14.44
N LEU A 212 -1.71 -12.85 14.59
CA LEU A 212 -1.19 -14.18 14.23
C LEU A 212 -1.39 -15.25 15.32
N SER A 213 -1.73 -14.85 16.55
CA SER A 213 -1.95 -15.78 17.67
C SER A 213 -3.36 -16.34 17.73
#